data_AF-A0A3G6RXR7-F1
#
_entry.id   AF-A0A3G6RXR7-F1
#
_cell.length_a   1.000
_cell.length_b   1.000
_cell.length_c   1.000
_cell.angle_alpha   90.00
_cell.angle_beta   90.00
_cell.angle_gamma   90.00
#
_symmetry.space_group_name_H-M   'P 1'
#
loop_
_entity.id
_entity.type
_entity.pdbx_description
1 polymer ?
#
loop_
_entity_poly.entity_id
_entity_poly.type
_entity_poly.pdbx_seq_one_letter_code
_entity_poly.pdbx_strand_id
1 'polypeptide(L)' 'MNGLKKILGILWIAIAVVVGYFGITVMGIPKITSGKQEDLVFGIIIMFVLMPIISGGMAVFGYYSLTGEYSDEKI' A
#
# COMPACT_ATOMS: atom_id res chain seq x y z
N MET A 1 21.53 -2.18 -15.30
CA MET A 1 20.05 -2.34 -15.27
C MET A 1 19.39 -1.67 -14.05
N ASN A 2 19.94 -0.55 -13.54
CA ASN A 2 19.50 0.05 -12.26
C ASN A 2 18.43 1.15 -12.40
N GLY A 3 18.37 1.83 -13.55
CA GLY A 3 17.43 2.94 -13.76
C GLY A 3 15.97 2.47 -13.87
N LEU A 4 15.70 1.40 -14.61
CA LEU A 4 14.36 0.85 -14.78
C LEU A 4 13.77 0.37 -13.44
N LYS A 5 14.56 -0.35 -12.64
CA LYS A 5 14.15 -0.83 -11.31
C LYS A 5 13.83 0.33 -10.35
N LYS A 6 14.60 1.42 -10.39
CA LYS A 6 14.29 2.64 -9.61
C LYS A 6 13.01 3.33 -10.07
N ILE A 7 12.79 3.47 -11.38
CA ILE A 7 11.54 4.05 -11.94
C ILE A 7 10.33 3.21 -11.52
N LEU A 8 10.45 1.88 -11.58
CA LEU A 8 9.42 0.98 -11.09
C LEU A 8 9.19 1.15 -9.59
N GLY A 9 10.24 1.34 -8.79
CA GLY A 9 10.10 1.65 -7.36
C GLY A 9 9.27 2.91 -7.07
N ILE A 10 9.49 3.99 -7.82
CA ILE A 10 8.70 5.23 -7.74
C ILE A 10 7.24 4.95 -8.09
N LEU A 11 7.01 4.20 -9.17
CA LEU A 11 5.66 3.80 -9.59
C LEU A 11 4.95 3.02 -8.48
N TRP A 12 5.64 2.09 -7.82
CA TRP A 12 5.07 1.30 -6.72
C TRP A 12 4.72 2.14 -5.50
N ILE A 13 5.53 3.15 -5.15
CA ILE A 13 5.19 4.11 -4.08
C ILE A 13 3.97 4.95 -4.48
N ALA A 14 3.90 5.44 -5.71
CA ALA A 14 2.75 6.21 -6.18
C ALA A 14 1.46 5.37 -6.10
N ILE A 15 1.51 4.10 -6.54
CA ILE A 15 0.40 3.15 -6.41
C ILE A 15 0.07 2.91 -4.94
N ALA A 16 1.06 2.76 -4.06
CA ALA A 16 0.84 2.56 -2.62
C ALA A 16 0.05 3.72 -1.99
N VAL A 17 0.35 4.95 -2.37
CA VAL A 17 -0.37 6.15 -1.92
C VAL A 17 -1.80 6.16 -2.44
N VAL A 18 -2.01 5.86 -3.73
CA VAL A 18 -3.35 5.82 -4.34
C VAL A 18 -4.20 4.73 -3.69
N VAL A 19 -3.67 3.51 -3.56
CA VAL A 19 -4.38 2.40 -2.90
C VAL A 19 -4.63 2.71 -1.42
N GLY A 20 -3.66 3.34 -0.74
CA GLY A 20 -3.81 3.87 0.61
C GLY A 20 -5.02 4.79 0.74
N TYR A 21 -5.09 5.79 -0.12
CA TYR A 21 -6.17 6.76 -0.16
C TYR A 21 -7.54 6.11 -0.43
N PHE A 22 -7.67 5.29 -1.47
CA PHE A 22 -8.93 4.63 -1.80
C PHE A 22 -9.36 3.63 -0.72
N GLY A 23 -8.42 2.86 -0.19
CA GLY A 23 -8.67 1.89 0.86
C GLY A 23 -9.18 2.54 2.15
N ILE A 24 -8.67 3.72 2.51
CA ILE A 24 -9.11 4.46 3.69
C ILE A 24 -10.43 5.19 3.42
N THR A 25 -10.49 5.99 2.35
CA THR A 25 -11.59 6.96 2.14
C THR A 25 -12.82 6.38 1.46
N VAL A 26 -12.65 5.39 0.57
CA VAL A 26 -13.74 4.80 -0.22
C VAL A 26 -14.20 3.47 0.38
N MET A 27 -13.27 2.70 0.95
CA MET A 27 -13.58 1.37 1.50
C MET A 27 -13.72 1.38 3.04
N GLY A 28 -12.74 1.91 3.76
CA GLY A 28 -12.66 1.82 5.23
C GLY A 28 -13.67 2.70 5.97
N ILE A 29 -13.55 4.03 5.82
CA ILE A 29 -14.39 5.00 6.53
C ILE A 29 -15.89 4.76 6.26
N PRO A 30 -16.36 4.58 5.01
CA PRO A 30 -17.79 4.36 4.75
C PRO A 30 -18.34 3.09 5.40
N LYS A 31 -17.51 2.05 5.57
CA LYS A 31 -17.90 0.83 6.29
C LYS A 31 -18.06 1.07 7.79
N ILE A 32 -17.14 1.83 8.39
CA ILE A 32 -17.21 2.16 9.83
C ILE A 32 -18.45 3.01 10.13
N THR A 33 -18.82 3.91 9.21
CA THR A 33 -19.95 4.82 9.39
C THR A 33 -21.29 4.26 8.92
N SER A 34 -21.37 3.02 8.43
CA SER A 34 -22.61 2.48 7.84
C SER A 34 -23.71 2.14 8.86
N GLY A 35 -23.38 2.11 10.15
CA GLY A 35 -24.31 1.76 11.23
C GLY A 35 -24.63 0.26 11.32
N LYS A 36 -24.08 -0.59 10.44
CA LYS A 36 -24.21 -2.04 10.49
C LYS A 36 -23.03 -2.65 11.23
N GLN A 37 -23.29 -3.52 12.19
CA GLN A 37 -22.24 -4.16 13.01
C GLN A 37 -21.26 -4.98 12.15
N GLU A 38 -21.76 -5.69 11.14
CA GLU A 38 -20.93 -6.47 10.20
C GLU A 38 -19.94 -5.59 9.43
N ASP A 39 -20.44 -4.45 8.90
CA ASP A 39 -19.63 -3.47 8.19
C ASP A 39 -18.62 -2.77 9.10
N LEU A 40 -18.97 -2.52 10.36
CA LEU A 40 -18.07 -1.94 11.34
C LEU A 40 -16.86 -2.85 11.59
N VAL A 41 -17.10 -4.13 11.84
CA VAL A 41 -16.01 -5.12 12.03
C VAL A 41 -15.16 -5.21 10.77
N PHE A 42 -15.79 -5.27 9.60
CA PHE A 42 -15.08 -5.31 8.33
C PHE A 42 -14.26 -4.04 8.06
N GLY A 43 -14.79 -2.87 8.38
CA GLY A 43 -14.12 -1.58 8.24
C GLY A 43 -12.88 -1.46 9.13
N ILE A 44 -12.95 -1.95 10.37
CA ILE A 44 -11.80 -2.01 11.27
C ILE A 44 -10.70 -2.91 10.71
N ILE A 45 -11.06 -4.10 10.19
CA ILE A 45 -10.10 -5.01 9.57
C ILE A 45 -9.44 -4.37 8.35
N ILE A 46 -10.22 -3.70 7.49
CA ILE A 46 -9.68 -2.97 6.34
C ILE A 46 -8.66 -1.92 6.81
N MET A 47 -9.05 -1.07 7.75
CA MET A 47 -8.26 0.10 8.16
C MET A 47 -6.99 -0.26 8.93
N PHE A 48 -7.04 -1.27 9.79
CA PHE A 48 -5.95 -1.59 10.72
C PHE A 48 -5.15 -2.83 10.37
N VAL A 49 -5.65 -3.69 9.49
CA VAL A 49 -4.96 -4.92 9.10
C VAL A 49 -4.64 -4.90 7.61
N LEU A 50 -5.66 -4.85 6.74
CA LEU A 50 -5.46 -4.99 5.31
C LEU A 50 -4.72 -3.79 4.71
N MET A 51 -5.10 -2.57 5.08
CA MET A 51 -4.48 -1.37 4.52
C MET A 51 -3.02 -1.19 4.90
N PRO A 52 -2.61 -1.38 6.18
CA PRO A 52 -1.21 -1.36 6.55
C PRO A 52 -0.39 -2.44 5.84
N ILE A 53 -0.93 -3.65 5.68
CA ILE A 53 -0.23 -4.74 4.98
C ILE A 53 -0.08 -4.44 3.49
N ILE A 54 -1.16 -4.05 2.82
CA ILE A 54 -1.20 -3.84 1.37
C ILE A 54 -0.43 -2.57 1.00
N SER A 55 -0.85 -1.41 1.51
CA SER A 55 -0.24 -0.12 1.18
C SER A 55 1.16 -0.01 1.77
N GLY A 56 1.35 -0.44 3.03
CA GLY A 56 2.68 -0.45 3.66
C GLY A 56 3.64 -1.40 2.95
N GLY A 57 3.20 -2.61 2.59
CA GLY A 57 4.01 -3.56 1.83
C GLY A 57 4.45 -3.00 0.47
N MET A 58 3.53 -2.36 -0.28
CA MET A 58 3.86 -1.72 -1.56
C MET A 58 4.81 -0.53 -1.39
N ALA A 59 4.63 0.29 -0.35
CA ALA A 59 5.51 1.41 -0.06
C ALA A 59 6.93 0.94 0.30
N VAL A 60 7.04 -0.10 1.15
CA VAL A 60 8.33 -0.71 1.52
C VAL A 60 9.01 -1.33 0.30
N PHE A 61 8.26 -2.04 -0.54
CA PHE A 61 8.78 -2.61 -1.78
C PHE A 61 9.32 -1.55 -2.73
N GLY A 62 8.56 -0.47 -2.96
CA GLY A 62 9.01 0.64 -3.79
C GLY A 62 10.20 1.38 -3.19
N TYR A 63 10.26 1.52 -1.86
CA TYR A 63 11.40 2.10 -1.16
C TYR A 63 12.67 1.27 -1.34
N TYR A 64 12.61 -0.06 -1.16
CA TYR A 64 13.77 -0.94 -1.39
C TYR A 64 14.19 -1.02 -2.87
N SER A 65 13.23 -0.85 -3.79
CA SER A 65 13.53 -0.69 -5.22
C SER A 65 14.27 0.62 -5.52
N LEU A 66 13.97 1.69 -4.80
CA LEU A 66 14.64 2.97 -4.90
C LEU A 66 16.06 2.97 -4.31
N THR A 67 16.24 2.33 -3.15
CA THR A 67 17.56 2.21 -2.50
C THR A 67 18.51 1.27 -3.25
N GLY A 68 18.00 0.54 -4.25
CA GLY A 68 18.82 -0.34 -5.08
C GLY A 68 19.11 -1.69 -4.43
N GLU A 69 18.37 -2.05 -3.38
CA GLU A 69 18.50 -3.37 -2.73
C GLU A 69 18.12 -4.52 -3.68
N TYR A 70 17.29 -4.25 -4.70
CA TYR A 70 16.94 -5.21 -5.76
C TYR A 70 17.82 -5.09 -7.02
N SER A 71 18.94 -4.36 -6.96
CA SER A 71 19.90 -4.30 -8.08
C SER A 71 20.64 -5.63 -8.24
N ASP A 72 20.86 -6.04 -9.49
CA ASP A 72 21.58 -7.29 -9.80
C ASP A 72 23.11 -7.15 -9.61
N GLU A 73 23.63 -5.94 -9.37
CA GLU A 73 25.07 -5.69 -9.12
C GLU A 73 25.55 -6.16 -7.73
N LYS A 74 24.68 -6.75 -6.90
CA LYS A 74 25.05 -7.39 -5.62
C LYS A 74 25.42 -8.88 -5.73
N ILE A 75 25.52 -9.45 -6.94
CA ILE A 75 25.99 -10.84 -7.18
C ILE A 75 27.30 -10.83 -7.97
#